data_AF-A0A357WZL0-F1
#
_entry.id   AF-A0A357WZL0-F1
#
_cell.length_a   1.000
_cell.length_b   1.000
_cell.length_c   1.000
_cell.angle_alpha   90.00
_cell.angle_beta   90.00
_cell.angle_gamma   90.00
#
_symmetry.space_group_name_H-M   'P 1'
#
loop_
_entity.id
_entity.type
_entity.pdbx_description
1 polymer ?
#
loop_
_entity_poly.entity_id
_entity_poly.type
_entity_poly.pdbx_seq_one_letter_code
_entity_poly.pdbx_strand_id
1 'polypeptide(L)' 'MQSFVTNSPAETEAVGALLAGKLKGGDVVALYGGLGMGKTAFVRGLAFGLGLNAEVSSPTFALV' A
#
# COMPACT_ATOMS: atom_id res chain seq x y z
N MET A 1 -1.00 11.73 15.24
CA MET A 1 -1.69 11.17 14.06
C MET A 1 -1.02 11.80 12.83
N GLN A 2 -0.50 11.02 11.89
CA GLN A 2 0.13 11.54 10.66
C GLN A 2 -0.89 11.54 9.53
N SER A 3 -0.91 12.59 8.71
CA SER A 3 -1.81 12.73 7.57
C SER A 3 -1.02 13.09 6.31
N PHE A 4 -1.37 12.46 5.19
CA PHE A 4 -0.78 12.73 3.88
C PHE A 4 -1.91 13.06 2.90
N VAL A 5 -1.67 14.03 2.01
CA VAL A 5 -2.54 14.32 0.88
C VAL A 5 -1.73 14.06 -0.38
N THR A 6 -2.26 13.22 -1.27
CA THR A 6 -1.57 12.79 -2.50
C THR A 6 -2.47 13.08 -3.70
N ASN A 7 -1.89 13.57 -4.78
CA ASN A 7 -2.59 13.95 -6.01
C ASN A 7 -2.33 12.99 -7.18
N SER A 8 -1.54 11.93 -6.95
CA SER A 8 -1.22 10.93 -7.95
C SER A 8 -1.01 9.55 -7.33
N PRO A 9 -1.19 8.45 -8.10
CA PRO A 9 -0.86 7.10 -7.63
C PRO A 9 0.60 6.95 -7.20
N ALA A 10 1.53 7.60 -7.90
CA ALA A 10 2.94 7.58 -7.58
C ALA A 10 3.24 8.22 -6.21
N GLU A 11 2.56 9.31 -5.86
CA GLU A 11 2.64 9.89 -4.52
C GLU A 11 2.05 8.95 -3.46
N THR A 12 0.92 8.29 -3.74
CA THR A 12 0.35 7.28 -2.83
C THR A 12 1.29 6.09 -2.62
N GLU A 13 1.96 5.65 -3.67
CA GLU A 13 2.99 4.60 -3.61
C GLU A 13 4.19 5.05 -2.76
N ALA A 14 4.66 6.29 -2.91
CA ALA A 14 5.73 6.83 -2.06
C ALA A 14 5.35 6.81 -0.57
N VAL A 15 4.09 7.13 -0.23
CA VAL A 15 3.59 7.03 1.16
C VAL A 15 3.59 5.57 1.65
N GLY A 16 3.18 4.62 0.81
CA GLY A 16 3.26 3.19 1.13
C GLY A 16 4.69 2.74 1.43
N ALA A 17 5.67 3.15 0.62
CA ALA A 17 7.08 2.84 0.82
C ALA A 17 7.63 3.44 2.13
N LEU A 18 7.20 4.65 2.50
CA LEU A 18 7.58 5.28 3.78
C LEU A 18 7.06 4.49 5.00
N LEU A 19 5.89 3.86 4.90
CA LEU A 19 5.38 3.00 5.97
C LEU A 19 6.18 1.70 6.08
N ALA A 20 6.62 1.13 4.95
CA ALA A 20 7.34 -0.15 4.90
C ALA A 20 8.53 -0.20 5.88
N GLY A 21 9.38 0.83 5.89
CA GLY A 21 10.55 0.90 6.76
C GLY A 21 10.24 1.00 8.27
N LYS A 22 8.97 1.14 8.64
CA LYS A 22 8.51 1.19 10.04
C LYS A 22 7.83 -0.10 10.50
N LEU A 23 7.44 -0.97 9.57
CA LEU A 23 6.76 -2.22 9.89
C LEU A 23 7.74 -3.28 10.40
N LYS A 24 7.23 -4.17 11.24
CA LYS A 24 7.91 -5.35 11.76
C LYS A 24 7.10 -6.61 11.44
N GLY A 25 7.76 -7.76 11.50
CA GLY A 25 7.07 -9.04 11.35
C GLY A 25 5.95 -9.20 12.37
N GLY A 26 4.75 -9.59 11.91
CA GLY A 26 3.55 -9.74 12.74
C GLY A 26 2.62 -8.54 12.72
N ASP A 27 3.02 -7.41 12.15
CA ASP A 27 2.14 -6.24 12.02
C ASP A 27 1.01 -6.50 11.02
N VAL A 28 -0.18 -5.96 11.33
CA VAL A 28 -1.36 -6.01 10.47
C VAL A 28 -1.76 -4.59 10.09
N VAL A 29 -1.82 -4.31 8.79
CA VAL A 29 -2.23 -3.01 8.25
C VAL A 29 -3.60 -3.16 7.57
N ALA A 30 -4.62 -2.51 8.12
CA ALA A 30 -5.95 -2.47 7.54
C ALA A 30 -6.12 -1.21 6.67
N LEU A 31 -6.55 -1.40 5.41
CA LEU A 31 -6.82 -0.31 4.47
C LEU A 31 -8.33 -0.16 4.25
N TYR A 32 -8.84 1.05 4.46
CA TYR A 32 -10.26 1.38 4.31
C TYR A 32 -10.47 2.37 3.16
N GLY A 33 -11.59 2.24 2.46
CA GLY A 33 -11.98 3.11 1.35
C GLY A 33 -12.71 2.37 0.25
N GLY A 34 -13.48 3.10 -0.57
CA GLY A 34 -14.26 2.57 -1.69
C GLY A 34 -13.43 2.05 -2.86
N LEU A 35 -14.10 1.53 -3.89
CA LEU A 35 -13.46 1.11 -5.14
C LEU A 35 -12.74 2.30 -5.78
N GLY A 36 -11.54 2.07 -6.32
CA GLY A 36 -10.75 3.11 -6.98
C GLY A 36 -10.05 4.11 -6.05
N MET A 37 -10.23 4.06 -4.73
CA MET A 37 -9.60 5.00 -3.78
C MET A 37 -8.09 4.76 -3.51
N GLY A 38 -7.37 4.15 -4.45
CA GLY A 38 -5.90 4.06 -4.37
C GLY A 38 -5.33 3.01 -3.39
N LYS A 39 -6.14 2.16 -2.77
CA LYS A 39 -5.66 1.07 -1.87
C LYS A 39 -4.56 0.21 -2.51
N THR A 40 -4.76 -0.24 -3.75
CA THR A 40 -3.76 -1.06 -4.47
C THR A 40 -2.50 -0.28 -4.81
N ALA A 41 -2.60 1.03 -5.09
CA ALA A 41 -1.42 1.88 -5.27
C ALA A 41 -0.62 1.96 -3.97
N PHE A 42 -1.29 2.17 -2.84
CA PHE A 42 -0.63 2.14 -1.53
C PHE A 42 0.10 0.82 -1.25
N VAL A 43 -0.55 -0.33 -1.51
CA VAL A 43 0.06 -1.65 -1.30
C VAL A 43 1.24 -1.89 -2.24
N ARG A 44 1.19 -1.42 -3.49
CA ARG A 44 2.33 -1.47 -4.43
C ARG A 44 3.56 -0.78 -3.86
N GLY A 45 3.39 0.45 -3.39
CA GLY A 45 4.45 1.22 -2.75
C GLY A 45 5.00 0.54 -1.49
N LEU A 46 4.10 -0.01 -0.66
CA LEU A 46 4.47 -0.75 0.54
C LEU A 46 5.32 -1.99 0.21
N ALA A 47 4.91 -2.79 -0.78
CA ALA A 47 5.65 -3.96 -1.22
C ALA A 47 7.05 -3.60 -1.74
N PHE A 48 7.13 -2.55 -2.57
CA PHE A 48 8.42 -2.02 -3.04
C PHE A 48 9.31 -1.58 -1.88
N GLY A 49 8.78 -0.84 -0.90
CA GLY A 49 9.52 -0.41 0.29
C GLY A 49 9.98 -1.57 1.19
N LEU A 50 9.33 -2.73 1.12
CA LEU A 50 9.75 -3.97 1.79
C LEU A 50 10.81 -4.74 0.99
N GLY A 51 11.23 -4.25 -0.18
CA GLY A 51 12.21 -4.90 -1.06
C GLY A 51 11.61 -6.01 -1.93
N LEU A 52 10.28 -6.08 -2.07
CA LEU A 52 9.64 -7.06 -2.94
C LEU A 52 9.67 -6.56 -4.39
N ASN A 53 10.15 -7.42 -5.28
CA ASN A 53 10.22 -7.16 -6.72
C ASN A 53 9.13 -7.93 -7.48
N ALA A 54 7.93 -7.98 -6.90
CA ALA A 54 6.79 -8.74 -7.41
C ALA A 54 5.67 -7.80 -7.88
N GLU A 55 4.92 -8.24 -8.89
CA GLU A 55 3.73 -7.53 -9.35
C GLU A 55 2.63 -7.63 -8.29
N VAL A 56 2.21 -6.48 -7.75
CA VAL A 56 1.10 -6.41 -6.81
C VAL A 56 -0.17 -6.11 -7.58
N SER A 57 -1.09 -7.08 -7.56
CA SER A 57 -2.43 -6.97 -8.11
C SER A 57 -3.49 -7.01 -7.00
N SER A 58 -4.69 -6.55 -7.31
CA SER A 58 -5.79 -6.61 -6.34
C SER A 58 -6.29 -8.05 -6.20
N PRO A 59 -6.36 -8.62 -4.99
CA PRO A 59 -6.87 -9.97 -4.78
C PRO A 59 -8.40 -10.05 -4.77
N THR A 60 -9.11 -9.09 -5.41
CA THR A 60 -10.58 -8.98 -5.36
C THR A 60 -11.29 -10.29 -5.74
N PHE A 61 -10.68 -11.09 -6.62
CA PHE A 61 -11.19 -12.40 -7.04
C PHE A 61 -10.27 -13.58 -6.66
N ALA A 62 -9.16 -13.31 -5.95
CA ALA A 62 -8.18 -14.33 -5.57
C ALA A 62 -8.47 -14.95 -4.18
N LEU A 63 -9.26 -14.27 -3.35
CA LEU A 63 -9.71 -14.77 -2.06
C LEU A 63 -11.01 -15.56 -2.29
N VAL A 64 -10.88 -16.90 -2.29
CA VAL A 64 -11.98 -17.88 -2.29
C VAL A 64 -12.22 -18.40 -0.88
#